data_AF-A0AAD9IY74-F1
#
_entry.id   AF-A0AAD9IY74-F1
#
_cell.length_a   1.000
_cell.length_b   1.000
_cell.length_c   1.000
_cell.angle_alpha   90.00
_cell.angle_beta   90.00
_cell.angle_gamma   90.00
#
_symmetry.space_group_name_H-M   'P 1'
#
loop_
_entity.id
_entity.type
_entity.pdbx_description
1 polymer ?
#
loop_
_entity_poly.entity_id
_entity_poly.type
_entity_poly.pdbx_seq_one_letter_code
_entity_poly.pdbx_strand_id
1 'polypeptide(L)'
;MYSRGGSCTTRVSCSEEAKKLYTEKNSYNFMIGADGTVFEGRGWDSASGENGDFIFSEYGICLIGKNTTGTMFDSFLFLIDCGKSRGMIARNMTEDCFVERP
;
A
#
# COMPACT_ATOMS: atom_id res chain seq x y z
N MET A 1 0.65 3.20 -7.93
CA MET A 1 1.30 2.48 -9.07
C MET A 1 0.79 1.04 -9.10
N TYR A 2 0.52 0.48 -10.28
CA TYR A 2 0.11 -0.94 -10.44
C TYR A 2 1.33 -1.81 -10.69
N SER A 3 1.29 -3.07 -10.30
CA SER A 3 2.37 -4.00 -10.65
C SER A 3 2.37 -4.23 -12.16
N ARG A 4 3.57 -4.23 -12.78
CA ARG A 4 3.78 -4.65 -14.17
C ARG A 4 3.59 -6.18 -14.37
N GLY A 5 3.12 -6.89 -13.34
CA GLY A 5 2.95 -8.34 -13.24
C GLY A 5 1.58 -8.84 -13.69
N GLY A 6 1.37 -10.16 -13.62
CA GLY A 6 0.18 -10.83 -14.14
C GLY A 6 -1.12 -10.37 -13.46
N SER A 7 -2.23 -10.35 -14.19
CA SER A 7 -3.54 -10.11 -13.58
C SER A 7 -3.93 -11.30 -12.71
N CYS A 8 -4.20 -11.06 -11.43
CA CYS A 8 -4.75 -12.03 -10.51
C CYS A 8 -6.22 -11.72 -10.22
N THR A 9 -7.04 -12.71 -9.87
CA THR A 9 -8.48 -12.52 -9.54
C THR A 9 -8.95 -13.38 -8.37
N THR A 10 -8.08 -14.22 -7.82
CA THR A 10 -8.38 -15.09 -6.68
C THR A 10 -7.28 -14.95 -5.64
N ARG A 11 -7.60 -15.22 -4.38
CA ARG A 11 -6.62 -15.13 -3.29
C ARG A 11 -5.34 -15.92 -3.55
N VAL A 12 -5.47 -17.12 -4.13
CA VAL A 12 -4.32 -17.97 -4.47
C VAL A 12 -3.46 -17.30 -5.53
N SER A 13 -4.03 -16.92 -6.67
CA SER A 13 -3.29 -16.27 -7.76
C SER A 13 -2.69 -14.93 -7.34
N CYS A 14 -3.42 -14.13 -6.55
CA CYS A 14 -2.93 -12.84 -6.05
C CYS A 14 -1.81 -13.03 -5.04
N SER A 15 -1.82 -14.10 -4.24
CA SER A 15 -0.72 -14.40 -3.32
C SER A 15 0.58 -14.76 -4.05
N GLU A 16 0.50 -15.40 -5.21
CA GLU A 16 1.66 -15.75 -6.03
C GLU A 16 2.24 -14.52 -6.71
N GLU A 17 1.40 -13.63 -7.24
CA GLU A 17 1.84 -12.35 -7.79
C GLU A 17 2.44 -11.45 -6.71
N ALA A 18 1.82 -11.38 -5.52
CA ALA A 18 2.37 -10.64 -4.40
C ALA A 18 3.78 -11.12 -4.05
N LYS A 19 4.02 -12.43 -3.94
CA LYS A 19 5.34 -13.02 -3.65
C LYS A 19 6.43 -12.56 -4.62
N LYS A 20 6.13 -12.38 -5.91
CA LYS A 20 7.09 -11.87 -6.89
C LYS A 20 7.51 -10.44 -6.55
N LEU A 21 6.56 -9.60 -6.14
CA LEU A 21 6.80 -8.20 -5.77
C LEU A 21 7.63 -8.04 -4.48
N TYR A 22 7.64 -9.03 -3.58
CA TYR A 22 8.54 -9.01 -2.42
C TYR A 22 10.02 -9.15 -2.80
N THR A 23 10.32 -9.85 -3.89
CA THR A 23 11.71 -10.15 -4.28
C THR A 23 12.40 -9.00 -5.01
N GLU A 24 11.63 -8.02 -5.52
CA GLU A 24 12.18 -6.79 -6.09
C GLU A 24 12.44 -5.78 -4.96
N LYS A 25 13.72 -5.48 -4.70
CA LYS A 25 14.18 -4.53 -3.66
C LYS A 25 13.33 -3.24 -3.66
N ASN A 26 12.78 -2.88 -2.48
CA ASN A 26 11.82 -1.81 -2.19
C ASN A 26 10.33 -2.19 -2.34
N SER A 27 9.96 -3.31 -1.73
CA SER A 27 8.59 -3.80 -1.64
C SER A 27 7.67 -2.80 -0.92
N TYR A 28 6.52 -2.57 -1.53
CA TYR A 28 5.43 -1.74 -1.00
C TYR A 28 5.11 -2.09 0.46
N ASN A 29 4.62 -1.12 1.23
CA ASN A 29 4.13 -1.36 2.58
C ASN A 29 2.95 -2.33 2.57
N PHE A 30 2.03 -2.14 1.62
CA PHE A 30 0.92 -3.05 1.38
C PHE A 30 0.70 -3.28 -0.11
N MET A 31 0.18 -4.44 -0.45
CA MET A 31 -0.31 -4.76 -1.79
C MET A 31 -1.77 -5.20 -1.71
N ILE A 32 -2.57 -4.88 -2.73
CA ILE A 32 -3.99 -5.25 -2.77
C ILE A 32 -4.24 -6.02 -4.07
N GLY A 33 -4.70 -7.27 -3.94
CA GLY A 33 -5.12 -8.09 -5.07
C GLY A 33 -6.41 -7.61 -5.71
N ALA A 34 -6.65 -7.95 -6.98
CA ALA A 34 -7.92 -7.59 -7.63
C ALA A 34 -9.14 -8.27 -6.98
N ASP A 35 -8.90 -9.33 -6.20
CA ASP A 35 -9.88 -10.00 -5.34
C ASP A 35 -10.16 -9.25 -4.02
N GLY A 36 -9.46 -8.14 -3.77
CA GLY A 36 -9.56 -7.34 -2.55
C GLY A 36 -8.67 -7.81 -1.40
N THR A 37 -7.89 -8.90 -1.56
CA THR A 37 -7.00 -9.37 -0.50
C THR A 37 -5.87 -8.37 -0.28
N VAL A 38 -5.68 -7.92 0.97
CA VAL A 38 -4.54 -7.08 1.35
C VAL A 38 -3.38 -7.98 1.81
N PHE A 39 -2.21 -7.77 1.22
CA PHE A 39 -0.96 -8.45 1.55
C PHE A 39 0.00 -7.46 2.21
N GLU A 40 0.57 -7.85 3.36
CA GLU A 40 1.45 -6.99 4.15
C GLU A 40 2.90 -7.11 3.72
N GLY A 41 3.41 -6.07 3.07
CA GLY A 41 4.80 -5.97 2.62
C GLY A 41 5.74 -5.56 3.74
N ARG A 42 6.25 -4.33 3.69
CA ARG A 42 6.98 -3.73 4.83
C ARG A 42 6.08 -3.42 6.03
N GLY A 43 4.77 -3.47 5.85
CA GLY A 43 3.81 -3.17 6.91
C GLY A 43 3.82 -1.70 7.32
N TRP A 44 3.36 -1.45 8.54
CA TRP A 44 3.24 -0.10 9.09
C TRP A 44 4.54 0.43 9.73
N ASP A 45 5.53 -0.43 9.98
CA ASP A 45 6.70 -0.11 10.80
C ASP A 45 7.86 0.57 10.03
N SER A 46 7.59 1.21 8.89
CA SER A 46 8.62 1.90 8.11
C SER A 46 8.85 3.35 8.57
N ALA A 47 9.03 3.58 9.87
CA ALA A 47 9.47 4.86 10.38
C ALA A 47 11.01 4.89 10.39
N SER A 48 11.62 5.58 9.43
CA SER A 48 13.05 5.93 9.53
C SER A 48 13.16 7.33 10.09
N GLY A 49 13.38 7.45 11.41
CA GLY A 49 13.82 8.68 12.05
C GLY A 49 14.99 8.35 12.95
N GLU A 50 16.21 8.71 12.57
CA GLU A 50 17.31 8.74 13.53
C GLU A 50 17.00 9.87 14.54
N ASN A 51 16.92 9.52 15.83
CA ASN A 51 16.83 10.45 16.97
C ASN A 51 15.44 10.99 17.37
N GLY A 52 14.34 10.26 17.10
CA GLY A 52 13.04 10.59 17.69
C GLY A 52 12.24 11.67 16.96
N ASP A 53 12.72 12.13 15.80
CA ASP A 53 11.93 12.92 14.87
C ASP A 53 11.01 12.01 14.04
N PHE A 54 9.71 12.30 14.04
CA PHE A 54 8.77 11.67 13.12
C PHE A 54 9.03 12.19 11.70
N ILE A 55 9.85 11.48 10.92
CA ILE A 55 9.87 11.68 9.47
C ILE A 55 8.57 11.10 8.93
N PHE A 56 7.75 11.92 8.26
CA PHE A 56 6.55 11.44 7.56
C PHE A 56 7.00 10.43 6.50
N SER A 57 6.90 9.14 6.79
CA SER A 57 7.14 8.09 5.81
C SER A 57 5.89 7.93 4.95
N GLU A 58 6.02 8.12 3.64
CA GLU A 58 4.98 7.74 2.70
C GLU A 58 4.79 6.22 2.72
N TYR A 59 3.56 5.74 2.97
CA TYR A 59 3.23 4.33 2.84
C TYR A 59 2.99 3.99 1.37
N GLY A 60 3.90 3.20 0.78
CA GLY A 60 3.73 2.73 -0.58
C GLY A 60 2.67 1.63 -0.65
N ILE A 61 1.62 1.82 -1.45
CA ILE A 61 0.59 0.80 -1.71
C ILE A 61 0.59 0.41 -3.19
N CYS A 62 0.62 -0.89 -3.47
CA CYS A 62 0.53 -1.43 -4.82
C CYS A 62 -0.79 -2.15 -5.06
N LEU A 63 -1.40 -1.87 -6.20
CA LEU A 63 -2.56 -2.59 -6.68
C LEU A 63 -2.08 -3.68 -7.66
N ILE A 64 -2.30 -4.95 -7.31
CA ILE A 64 -1.88 -6.11 -8.09
C ILE A 64 -2.93 -6.40 -9.16
N GLY A 65 -2.57 -6.11 -10.40
CA GLY A 65 -3.42 -6.40 -11.55
C GLY A 65 -3.33 -5.34 -12.63
N LYS A 66 -4.04 -5.57 -13.72
CA LYS A 66 -4.01 -4.70 -14.91
C LYS A 66 -4.91 -3.48 -14.78
N ASN A 67 -6.06 -3.64 -14.12
CA ASN A 67 -7.08 -2.61 -13.94
C ASN A 67 -7.48 -2.52 -12.47
N THR A 68 -7.82 -1.31 -12.03
CA THR A 68 -8.47 -1.08 -10.74
C THR A 68 -9.88 -1.65 -10.74
N THR A 69 -10.25 -2.36 -9.68
CA THR A 69 -11.63 -2.80 -9.44
C THR A 69 -12.21 -2.05 -8.25
N GLY A 70 -13.55 -2.00 -8.14
CA GLY A 70 -14.21 -1.45 -6.95
C GLY A 70 -13.73 -2.14 -5.67
N THR A 71 -13.59 -3.47 -5.71
CA THR A 71 -13.08 -4.26 -4.60
C THR A 71 -11.68 -3.84 -4.14
N MET A 72 -10.77 -3.50 -5.06
CA MET A 72 -9.45 -3.00 -4.70
C MET A 72 -9.55 -1.65 -3.96
N PHE A 73 -10.44 -0.77 -4.43
CA PHE A 73 -10.63 0.54 -3.84
C PHE A 73 -11.27 0.45 -2.45
N ASP A 74 -12.27 -0.42 -2.28
CA ASP A 74 -12.91 -0.66 -0.98
C ASP A 74 -11.89 -1.20 0.04
N SER A 75 -11.06 -2.16 -0.36
CA SER A 75 -9.97 -2.67 0.48
C SER A 75 -8.91 -1.61 0.79
N PHE A 76 -8.62 -0.73 -0.16
CA PHE A 76 -7.73 0.42 0.07
C PHE A 76 -8.29 1.37 1.11
N LEU A 77 -9.56 1.77 0.98
CA LEU A 77 -10.21 2.65 1.96
C LEU A 77 -10.26 2.01 3.35
N PHE A 78 -10.62 0.73 3.43
CA PHE A 78 -10.61 -0.02 4.68
C PHE A 78 -9.22 -0.03 5.33
N LEU A 79 -8.17 -0.21 4.53
CA LEU A 79 -6.79 -0.19 5.01
C LEU A 79 -6.40 1.19 5.57
N ILE A 80 -6.79 2.29 4.89
CA ILE A 80 -6.56 3.65 5.37
C ILE A 80 -7.30 3.90 6.69
N ASP A 81 -8.57 3.51 6.79
CA ASP A 81 -9.35 3.68 8.01
C ASP A 81 -8.79 2.87 9.18
N CYS A 82 -8.32 1.64 8.93
CA CYS A 82 -7.59 0.83 9.91
C CYS A 82 -6.29 1.50 10.35
N GLY A 83 -5.53 2.06 9.42
CA GLY A 83 -4.31 2.83 9.72
C GLY A 83 -4.61 4.05 10.60
N LYS A 84 -5.68 4.80 10.29
CA LYS A 84 -6.14 5.95 11.09
C LYS A 84 -6.62 5.55 12.48
N SER A 85 -7.41 4.47 12.59
CA SER A 85 -7.95 4.01 13.87
C SER A 85 -6.85 3.52 14.81
N ARG A 86 -5.77 3.00 14.26
CA ARG A 86 -4.58 2.54 14.99
C ARG A 86 -3.54 3.65 15.24
N GLY A 87 -3.75 4.85 14.71
CA GLY A 87 -2.81 5.97 14.82
C GLY A 87 -1.56 5.83 13.94
N MET A 88 -1.53 4.87 13.00
CA MET A 88 -0.42 4.69 12.05
C MET A 88 -0.47 5.71 10.92
N ILE A 89 -1.66 6.23 10.62
CA ILE A 89 -1.93 7.30 9.67
C ILE A 89 -2.55 8.47 10.42
N ALA A 90 -2.08 9.69 10.14
CA ALA A 90 -2.67 10.89 10.72
C ALA A 90 -4.18 10.97 10.42
N ARG A 91 -4.99 11.30 11.45
CA ARG A 91 -6.45 11.41 11.31
C ARG A 91 -6.87 12.39 10.22
N ASN A 92 -6.08 13.45 10.05
CA ASN A 92 -6.28 14.48 9.05
C ASN A 92 -5.14 14.41 8.03
N MET A 93 -5.19 13.43 7.12
CA MET A 93 -4.42 13.52 5.88
C MET A 93 -5.11 14.58 5.04
N THR A 94 -4.72 15.86 5.20
CA THR A 94 -4.94 16.83 4.14
C THR A 94 -4.09 16.40 2.95
N GLU A 95 -4.67 16.47 1.76
CA GLU A 95 -3.90 16.29 0.53
C GLU A 95 -2.81 17.36 0.46
N ASP A 96 -1.60 17.04 0.91
CA ASP A 96 -0.39 17.66 0.38
C ASP A 96 -0.04 17.03 -0.99
N CYS A 97 -1.07 16.77 -1.82
CA CYS A 97 -0.92 16.38 -3.22
C CYS A 97 -0.52 17.56 -4.11
N PHE A 98 0.13 18.61 -3.60
CA PHE A 98 0.82 19.60 -4.43
C PHE A 98 1.96 20.23 -3.65
N VAL A 99 3.09 19.53 -3.55
CA VAL A 99 4.36 20.27 -3.58
C VAL A 99 4.67 20.51 -5.05
N GLU A 100 4.15 21.61 -5.60
CA GLU A 100 4.87 22.28 -6.69
C GLU A 100 6.25 22.62 -6.12
N ARG A 101 7.25 21.78 -6.41
CA ARG A 101 8.63 22.15 -6.15
C ARG A 101 9.03 23.20 -7.19
N PRO A 102 9.62 24.34 -6.77
CA PRO A 102 10.18 25.32 -7.68
C PRO A 102 11.31 24.74 -8.54
#